data_AF-A0A535TIE3-F1
#
_entry.id   AF-A0A535TIE3-F1
#
_cell.length_a   1.000
_cell.length_b   1.000
_cell.length_c   1.000
_cell.angle_alpha   90.00
_cell.angle_beta   90.00
_cell.angle_gamma   90.00
#
_symmetry.space_group_name_H-M   'P 1'
#
loop_
_entity.id
_entity.type
_entity.pdbx_description
1 polymer ?
#
loop_
_entity_poly.entity_id
_entity_poly.type
_entity_poly.pdbx_seq_one_letter_code
_entity_poly.pdbx_strand_id
1 'polypeptide(L)' 'WILMLLPMAWDGITQMFGWRESTWVLRIVTGTLFGLGNIWFVLPLIQKSLVETLPAQISR' A
#
# COMPACT_ATOMS: atom_id res chain seq x y z
N TRP A 1 5.99 -2.77 5.41
CA TRP A 1 4.88 -2.62 4.44
C TRP A 1 3.70 -3.56 4.72
N ILE A 2 3.86 -4.90 4.63
CA ILE A 2 2.75 -5.86 4.74
C ILE A 2 1.89 -5.65 5.99
N LEU A 3 2.50 -5.47 7.17
CA LEU A 3 1.77 -5.24 8.42
C LEU A 3 0.85 -4.00 8.37
N MET A 4 1.23 -2.96 7.62
CA MET A 4 0.43 -1.74 7.48
C MET A 4 -0.70 -1.88 6.44
N LEU A 5 -0.60 -2.90 5.58
CA LEU A 5 -1.60 -3.23 4.56
C LEU A 5 -2.68 -4.17 5.11
N LEU A 6 -2.32 -5.07 6.02
CA LEU A 6 -3.22 -6.08 6.59
C LEU A 6 -4.55 -5.52 7.12
N PRO A 7 -4.61 -4.40 7.86
CA PRO A 7 -5.88 -3.86 8.36
C PRO A 7 -6.85 -3.48 7.24
N MET A 8 -6.34 -2.87 6.16
CA MET A 8 -7.15 -2.46 5.01
C MET A 8 -7.60 -3.66 4.18
N ALA A 9 -6.72 -4.65 4.00
CA ALA A 9 -7.05 -5.88 3.30
C ALA A 9 -8.13 -6.68 4.05
N TRP A 10 -7.99 -6.81 5.37
CA TRP A 10 -9.01 -7.43 6.22
C TRP A 10 -10.33 -6.66 6.15
N ASP A 11 -10.28 -5.32 6.15
CA ASP A 11 -11.48 -4.49 6.01
C ASP A 11 -12.21 -4.70 4.69
N GLY A 12 -11.51 -4.61 3.58
CA GLY A 12 -12.10 -4.85 2.26
C GLY A 12 -12.63 -6.27 2.09
N ILE A 13 -11.88 -7.29 2.53
CA ILE A 13 -12.29 -8.71 2.38
C ILE A 13 -13.56 -9.00 3.18
N THR A 14 -13.58 -8.62 4.46
CA THR A 14 -14.74 -8.91 5.31
C THR A 14 -16.00 -8.14 4.89
N GLN A 15 -15.84 -6.93 4.33
CA GLN A 15 -16.93 -6.18 3.71
C GLN A 15 -17.40 -6.81 2.39
N MET A 16 -16.48 -7.28 1.54
CA MET A 16 -16.81 -7.90 0.25
C MET A 16 -17.67 -9.16 0.39
N PHE A 17 -17.46 -9.94 1.46
CA PHE A 17 -18.27 -11.12 1.78
C PHE A 17 -19.51 -10.81 2.65
N GLY A 18 -19.76 -9.53 2.98
CA GLY A 18 -20.91 -9.12 3.79
C GLY A 18 -20.86 -9.57 5.25
N TRP A 19 -19.69 -9.96 5.76
CA TRP A 19 -19.55 -10.41 7.17
C TRP A 19 -19.66 -9.25 8.14
N ARG A 20 -19.32 -8.04 7.69
CA ARG A 20 -19.49 -6.79 8.44
C ARG A 20 -19.46 -5.61 7.48
N GLU A 21 -20.13 -4.53 7.86
CA GLU A 21 -20.01 -3.26 7.16
C GLU A 21 -18.71 -2.53 7.56
N SER A 22 -18.06 -1.91 6.58
CA SER A 22 -16.94 -1.00 6.84
C SER A 22 -17.47 0.40 7.15
N THR A 23 -17.13 0.91 8.33
CA THR A 23 -17.53 2.25 8.77
C THR A 23 -16.57 3.32 8.23
N TRP A 24 -17.03 4.57 8.14
CA TRP A 24 -16.20 5.67 7.65
C TRP A 24 -14.90 5.84 8.46
N VAL A 25 -14.96 5.66 9.79
CA VAL A 25 -13.78 5.73 10.67
C VAL A 25 -12.76 4.65 10.31
N LEU A 26 -13.24 3.42 10.10
CA LEU A 26 -12.37 2.29 9.78
C LEU A 26 -11.68 2.48 8.42
N ARG A 27 -12.39 3.05 7.44
CA ARG A 27 -11.82 3.39 6.12
C ARG A 27 -10.72 4.43 6.21
N ILE A 28 -10.92 5.48 7.01
CA ILE A 28 -9.89 6.50 7.22
C ILE A 28 -8.68 5.89 7.91
N VAL A 29 -8.86 5.18 9.02
CA VAL A 29 -7.73 4.63 9.79
C VAL A 29 -6.93 3.61 8.97
N THR A 30 -7.60 2.62 8.37
CA THR A 30 -6.93 1.58 7.59
C THR A 30 -6.34 2.11 6.28
N GLY A 31 -7.03 3.06 5.62
CA GLY A 31 -6.54 3.72 4.42
C GLY A 31 -5.33 4.61 4.68
N THR A 32 -5.31 5.36 5.80
CA THR A 32 -4.14 6.15 6.20
C THR A 32 -2.95 5.25 6.52
N LEU A 33 -3.14 4.14 7.25
CA LEU A 33 -2.06 3.18 7.51
C LEU A 33 -1.50 2.58 6.22
N PHE A 34 -2.38 2.19 5.29
CA PHE A 34 -1.96 1.70 3.98
C PHE A 34 -1.17 2.77 3.19
N GLY A 35 -1.66 4.01 3.17
CA GLY A 35 -0.98 5.13 2.51
C GLY A 35 0.40 5.41 3.08
N LEU A 36 0.51 5.51 4.42
CA LEU A 36 1.79 5.68 5.11
C LEU A 36 2.75 4.51 4.83
N GLY A 37 2.24 3.28 4.80
CA GLY A 37 3.02 2.11 4.41
C GLY A 37 3.61 2.24 2.99
N ASN A 38 2.82 2.71 2.03
CA ASN A 38 3.32 2.92 0.67
C ASN A 38 4.34 4.06 0.60
N ILE A 39 4.11 5.17 1.30
CA ILE A 39 5.05 6.29 1.36
C ILE A 39 6.40 5.85 1.96
N TRP A 40 6.38 5.06 3.03
CA TRP A 40 7.61 4.68 3.73
C TRP A 40 8.41 3.58 3.03
N PHE A 41 7.72 2.62 2.40
CA PHE A 41 8.39 1.41 1.88
C PHE A 41 8.37 1.31 0.36
N VAL A 42 7.23 1.63 -0.28
CA VAL A 42 7.05 1.39 -1.72
C VAL A 42 7.63 2.54 -2.54
N LEU A 43 7.39 3.79 -2.16
CA LEU A 43 7.95 4.95 -2.88
C LEU A 43 9.49 4.93 -2.93
N PRO A 44 10.22 4.69 -1.81
CA PRO A 44 11.68 4.61 -1.87
C PRO A 44 12.18 3.43 -2.70
N LEU A 45 11.47 2.29 -2.67
CA LEU A 45 11.79 1.14 -3.50
C LEU A 45 11.65 1.46 -4.99
N ILE A 46 10.52 2.09 -5.38
CA ILE A 46 10.30 2.54 -6.76
C ILE A 46 11.39 3.53 -7.17
N GLN A 47 11.69 4.53 -6.33
CA GLN A 47 12.74 5.51 -6.61
C GLN A 47 14.09 4.82 -6.82
N LYS A 48 14.47 3.88 -5.96
CA LYS A 48 15.71 3.11 -6.09
C LYS A 48 15.73 2.34 -7.42
N SER A 49 14.67 1.62 -7.76
CA SER A 49 14.58 0.87 -9.00
C SER A 49 14.68 1.75 -10.25
N LEU A 50 14.07 2.94 -10.22
CA LEU A 50 14.19 3.90 -11.32
C LEU A 50 15.62 4.40 -11.49
N VAL A 51 16.26 4.81 -10.39
CA VAL A 51 17.65 5.30 -10.41
C VAL A 51 18.63 4.21 -10.90
N GLU A 52 18.39 2.95 -10.55
CA GLU A 52 19.23 1.83 -10.99
C GLU A 52 18.99 1.41 -12.44
N THR A 53 17.73 1.46 -12.90
CA THR A 53 17.36 0.94 -14.24
C THR A 53 17.60 1.96 -15.35
N LEU A 54 17.42 3.26 -15.09
CA LEU A 54 17.58 4.31 -16.11
C LEU A 54 18.99 4.34 -16.73
N PRO A 55 20.10 4.30 -15.96
CA PRO A 55 21.44 4.27 -16.54
C PRO A 55 21.70 2.98 -17.35
N ALA A 56 21.20 1.83 -16.86
CA ALA A 56 21.36 0.54 -17.53
C ALA A 56 20.60 0.44 -18.86
N GLN A 57 19.49 1.17 -19.00
CA GLN A 57 18.74 1.31 -20.26
C GLN A 57 19.46 2.20 -21.27
N ILE A 58 20.10 3.29 -20.83
CA ILE A 58 20.82 4.22 -21.72
C ILE A 58 22.11 3.61 -22.26
N SER A 59 22.76 2.71 -21.52
CA SER A 59 23.99 2.05 -21.93
C SER A 59 23.80 0.83 -22.86
N ARG A 60 22.56 0.47 -23.19
CA ARG A 60 22.20 -0.64 -24.10
C ARG A 60 21.79 -0.09 -25.46
#